data_AF-A0A7X5TTT7-F1
#
_entry.id   AF-A0A7X5TTT7-F1
#
_cell.length_a   1.000
_cell.length_b   1.000
_cell.length_c   1.000
_cell.angle_alpha   90.00
_cell.angle_beta   90.00
_cell.angle_gamma   90.00
#
_symmetry.space_group_name_H-M   'P 1'
#
loop_
_entity.id
_entity.type
_entity.pdbx_description
1 polymer ?
#
loop_
_entity_poly.entity_id
_entity_poly.type
_entity_poly.pdbx_seq_one_letter_code
_entity_poly.pdbx_strand_id
1 'polypeptide(L)'
;MRKFWRGKSPARPASQQAPAPEHPPLPTTGRVQYEDSGEVVPHDWPADDGLNFVAVVRKYGVHYSLTEAQWEQLGSIYQALPGSVTHDQGYPCWFGEVDSPTGWLDVSVEPSGLLVSGRLPISQWLAWDSAFRDALDGTDFPRIDYGYE
;
A
#
# COMPACT_ATOMS: atom_id res chain seq x y z
N MET A 1 -33.57 -6.55 -32.60
CA MET A 1 -34.76 -7.27 -32.07
C MET A 1 -35.09 -6.71 -30.68
N ARG A 2 -36.34 -6.29 -30.45
CA ARG A 2 -36.86 -5.84 -29.15
C ARG A 2 -37.42 -7.05 -28.39
N LYS A 3 -37.24 -7.11 -27.06
CA LYS A 3 -38.26 -7.64 -26.14
C LYS A 3 -38.26 -6.85 -24.83
N PHE A 4 -39.46 -6.41 -24.46
CA PHE A 4 -39.83 -5.73 -23.22
C PHE A 4 -40.22 -6.77 -22.16
N TRP A 5 -40.05 -6.43 -20.87
CA TRP A 5 -41.10 -6.63 -19.88
C TRP A 5 -41.00 -5.60 -18.73
N ARG A 6 -42.16 -5.04 -18.32
CA ARG A 6 -42.32 -4.10 -17.20
C ARG A 6 -42.71 -4.87 -15.93
N GLY A 7 -42.11 -4.51 -14.80
CA GLY A 7 -42.68 -4.73 -13.47
C GLY A 7 -42.54 -3.46 -12.64
N LYS A 8 -43.65 -2.86 -12.22
CA LYS A 8 -43.69 -1.65 -11.38
C LYS A 8 -43.20 -1.98 -9.96
N SER A 9 -42.19 -1.27 -9.47
CA SER A 9 -41.86 -1.19 -8.04
C SER A 9 -42.25 0.18 -7.48
N PRO A 10 -42.76 0.27 -6.24
CA PRO A 10 -43.21 1.53 -5.66
C PRO A 10 -42.05 2.47 -5.35
N ALA A 11 -42.35 3.77 -5.38
CA ALA A 11 -41.40 4.86 -5.21
C ALA A 11 -40.67 4.80 -3.86
N ARG A 12 -39.33 4.78 -3.90
CA ARG A 12 -38.50 5.18 -2.75
C ARG A 12 -38.59 6.71 -2.59
N PRO A 13 -38.63 7.25 -1.37
CA PRO A 13 -38.49 8.68 -1.18
C PRO A 13 -37.13 9.14 -1.71
N ALA A 14 -37.12 10.31 -2.35
CA ALA A 14 -35.92 10.94 -2.87
C ALA A 14 -34.90 11.13 -1.73
N SER A 15 -33.90 10.25 -1.68
CA SER A 15 -32.66 10.58 -0.97
C SER A 15 -32.01 11.67 -1.80
N GLN A 16 -31.85 12.85 -1.22
CA GLN A 16 -30.95 13.87 -1.74
C GLN A 16 -29.57 13.23 -1.85
N GLN A 17 -29.22 12.79 -3.05
CA GLN A 17 -27.87 12.40 -3.38
C GLN A 17 -27.08 13.71 -3.40
N ALA A 18 -26.18 13.87 -2.43
CA ALA A 18 -25.20 14.96 -2.49
C ALA A 18 -24.51 14.90 -3.86
N PRO A 19 -24.24 16.05 -4.52
CA PRO A 19 -23.50 16.02 -5.76
C PRO A 19 -22.17 15.30 -5.53
N ALA A 20 -21.86 14.34 -6.40
CA ALA A 20 -20.54 13.75 -6.44
C ALA A 20 -19.50 14.89 -6.58
N PRO A 21 -18.37 14.86 -5.85
CA PRO A 21 -17.36 15.89 -6.01
C PRO A 21 -16.91 15.91 -7.48
N GLU A 22 -17.10 17.05 -8.15
CA GLU A 22 -16.76 17.26 -9.57
C GLU A 22 -15.25 17.31 -9.83
N HIS A 23 -14.43 17.03 -8.83
CA HIS A 23 -12.97 16.92 -8.94
C HIS A 23 -12.49 15.73 -8.11
N PRO A 24 -11.60 14.86 -8.64
CA PRO A 24 -10.79 14.01 -7.78
C PRO A 24 -10.04 14.91 -6.79
N PRO A 25 -9.84 14.51 -5.52
CA PRO A 25 -9.05 15.30 -4.58
C PRO A 25 -7.70 15.61 -5.23
N LEU A 26 -7.30 16.88 -5.15
CA LEU A 26 -5.99 17.31 -5.64
C LEU A 26 -4.92 16.49 -4.91
N PRO A 27 -3.84 16.06 -5.58
CA PRO A 27 -2.74 15.38 -4.91
C PRO A 27 -2.11 16.34 -3.90
N THR A 28 -2.38 16.11 -2.61
CA THR A 28 -1.77 16.87 -1.52
C THR A 28 -0.28 16.52 -1.48
N THR A 29 0.59 17.50 -1.74
CA THR A 29 2.05 17.40 -1.54
C THR A 29 2.35 17.47 -0.03
N GLY A 30 1.84 16.49 0.72
CA GLY A 30 2.01 16.32 2.16
C GLY A 30 2.69 15.00 2.50
N ARG A 31 3.09 14.85 3.76
CA ARG A 31 3.67 13.61 4.31
C ARG A 31 2.81 12.40 3.93
N VAL A 32 3.45 11.30 3.54
CA VAL A 32 2.74 10.06 3.21
C VAL A 32 1.98 9.54 4.44
N GLN A 33 0.67 9.35 4.27
CA GLN A 33 -0.17 8.68 5.27
C GLN A 33 -0.01 7.17 5.12
N TYR A 34 -0.19 6.44 6.21
CA TYR A 34 -0.21 4.98 6.18
C TYR A 34 -1.23 4.43 7.19
N GLU A 35 -1.73 3.23 6.92
CA GLU A 35 -2.54 2.44 7.84
C GLU A 35 -1.86 1.08 8.09
N ASP A 36 -1.81 0.64 9.34
CA ASP A 36 -1.50 -0.74 9.67
C ASP A 36 -2.76 -1.55 9.44
N SER A 37 -2.72 -2.58 8.59
CA SER A 37 -3.94 -3.25 8.09
C SER A 37 -4.73 -4.01 9.17
N GLY A 38 -4.19 -4.13 10.39
CA GLY A 38 -4.76 -4.92 11.47
C GLY A 38 -4.86 -6.41 11.15
N GLU A 39 -4.32 -6.85 10.01
CA GLU A 39 -4.34 -8.23 9.57
C GLU A 39 -3.48 -9.07 10.51
N VAL A 40 -4.14 -10.02 11.18
CA VAL A 40 -3.50 -10.91 12.14
C VAL A 40 -2.72 -11.94 11.33
N VAL A 41 -1.39 -11.86 11.39
CA VAL A 41 -0.53 -12.92 10.84
C VAL A 41 -0.87 -14.28 11.47
N PRO A 42 -0.87 -15.37 10.67
CA PRO A 42 -1.13 -16.71 11.18
C PRO A 42 -0.19 -17.09 12.34
N HIS A 43 -0.78 -17.69 13.38
CA HIS A 43 -0.12 -18.08 14.63
C HIS A 43 0.97 -19.18 14.47
N ASP A 44 1.00 -19.88 13.33
CA ASP A 44 1.90 -21.02 13.06
C ASP A 44 3.32 -20.63 12.63
N TRP A 45 3.70 -19.35 12.74
CA TRP A 45 5.06 -18.93 12.42
C TRP A 45 6.05 -19.39 13.52
N PRO A 46 7.23 -19.96 13.15
CA PRO A 46 8.18 -20.48 14.13
C PRO A 46 8.53 -19.47 15.23
N ALA A 47 8.47 -19.96 16.47
CA ALA A 47 8.67 -19.20 17.69
C ALA A 47 10.02 -18.45 17.68
N ASP A 48 9.92 -17.17 18.03
CA ASP A 48 10.95 -16.22 18.45
C ASP A 48 12.38 -16.78 18.55
N ASP A 49 13.23 -16.42 17.60
CA ASP A 49 14.67 -16.64 17.59
C ASP A 49 15.43 -15.59 18.44
N GLY A 50 14.71 -14.81 19.27
CA GLY A 50 15.27 -13.78 20.14
C GLY A 50 15.49 -12.45 19.44
N LEU A 51 15.05 -12.30 18.18
CA LEU A 51 15.18 -11.07 17.39
C LEU A 51 13.92 -10.21 17.38
N ASN A 52 12.86 -10.58 18.13
CA ASN A 52 11.58 -9.84 18.19
C ASN A 52 11.11 -9.45 16.78
N PHE A 53 10.91 -10.45 15.94
CA PHE A 53 10.34 -10.20 14.62
C PHE A 53 8.92 -9.67 14.75
N VAL A 54 8.59 -8.71 13.89
CA VAL A 54 7.24 -8.19 13.72
C VAL A 54 6.72 -8.65 12.38
N ALA A 55 5.44 -9.01 12.36
CA ALA A 55 4.70 -9.08 11.12
C ALA A 55 4.44 -7.67 10.61
N VAL A 56 4.64 -7.49 9.32
CA VAL A 56 4.44 -6.23 8.63
C VAL A 56 3.27 -6.42 7.69
N VAL A 57 2.24 -5.60 7.88
CA VAL A 57 1.20 -5.37 6.88
C VAL A 57 0.81 -3.91 6.99
N ARG A 58 1.42 -3.07 6.14
CA ARG A 58 1.26 -1.62 6.16
C ARG A 58 0.94 -1.10 4.77
N LYS A 59 -0.07 -0.25 4.68
CA LYS A 59 -0.46 0.38 3.42
C LYS A 59 -0.05 1.84 3.42
N TYR A 60 0.67 2.28 2.39
CA TYR A 60 1.08 3.66 2.20
C TYR A 60 0.18 4.35 1.16
N GLY A 61 -0.31 5.54 1.48
CA GLY A 61 -1.23 6.35 0.68
C GLY A 61 -0.58 6.98 -0.54
N VAL A 62 -0.10 6.16 -1.47
CA VAL A 62 0.36 6.58 -2.80
C VAL A 62 -0.69 6.13 -3.81
N HIS A 63 -1.24 7.06 -4.57
CA HIS A 63 -2.29 6.77 -5.54
C HIS A 63 -1.71 6.08 -6.77
N TYR A 64 -2.45 5.13 -7.34
CA TYR A 64 -1.99 4.29 -8.45
C TYR A 64 -1.86 5.03 -9.79
N SER A 65 -2.30 6.29 -9.87
CA SER A 65 -2.23 7.13 -11.08
C SER A 65 -0.86 7.77 -11.31
N LEU A 66 0.22 7.08 -10.95
CA LEU A 66 1.58 7.56 -11.18
C LEU A 66 1.85 7.64 -12.69
N THR A 67 2.57 8.68 -13.11
CA THR A 67 3.11 8.77 -14.47
C THR A 67 4.25 7.75 -14.65
N GLU A 68 4.66 7.47 -15.90
CA GLU A 68 5.80 6.59 -16.17
C GLU A 68 7.07 7.05 -15.45
N ALA A 69 7.37 8.36 -15.47
CA ALA A 69 8.52 8.92 -14.75
C ALA A 69 8.41 8.72 -13.23
N GLN A 70 7.20 8.82 -12.67
CA GLN A 70 6.96 8.56 -11.25
C GLN A 70 7.09 7.07 -10.90
N TRP A 71 6.69 6.16 -11.80
CA TRP A 71 6.94 4.72 -11.66
C TRP A 71 8.43 4.40 -11.68
N GLU A 72 9.20 5.01 -12.58
CA GLU A 72 10.67 4.87 -12.62
C GLU A 72 11.32 5.42 -11.35
N GLN A 73 10.83 6.55 -10.84
CA GLN A 73 11.29 7.12 -9.58
C GLN A 73 10.97 6.20 -8.40
N LEU A 74 9.76 5.63 -8.34
CA LEU A 74 9.37 4.67 -7.31
C LEU A 74 10.23 3.40 -7.37
N GLY A 75 10.51 2.89 -8.58
CA GLY A 75 11.45 1.78 -8.77
C GLY A 75 12.86 2.11 -8.26
N SER A 76 13.33 3.33 -8.49
CA SER A 76 14.62 3.81 -7.96
C SER A 76 14.62 3.91 -6.43
N ILE A 77 13.51 4.34 -5.82
CA ILE A 77 13.34 4.33 -4.36
C ILE A 77 13.42 2.89 -3.85
N TYR A 78 12.70 1.95 -4.45
CA TYR A 78 12.71 0.54 -4.03
C TYR A 78 14.12 -0.07 -4.04
N GLN A 79 14.90 0.21 -5.08
CA GLN A 79 16.28 -0.27 -5.21
C GLN A 79 17.24 0.34 -4.18
N ALA A 80 16.96 1.57 -3.72
CA ALA A 80 17.78 2.27 -2.74
C ALA A 80 17.49 1.86 -1.28
N LEU A 81 16.37 1.18 -1.03
CA LEU A 81 15.98 0.78 0.32
C LEU A 81 16.87 -0.33 0.90
N PRO A 82 17.06 -0.36 2.23
CA PRO A 82 17.84 -1.40 2.88
C PRO A 82 17.33 -2.80 2.54
N GLY A 83 18.27 -3.73 2.31
CA GLY A 83 17.93 -5.11 2.02
C GLY A 83 17.39 -5.36 0.61
N SER A 84 17.40 -4.36 -0.29
CA SER A 84 16.95 -4.57 -1.67
C SER A 84 17.68 -5.75 -2.30
N VAL A 85 16.89 -6.72 -2.79
CA VAL A 85 17.41 -7.92 -3.43
C VAL A 85 17.04 -7.87 -4.91
N THR A 86 18.05 -8.06 -5.76
CA THR A 86 17.82 -8.18 -7.21
C THR A 86 17.41 -9.61 -7.51
N HIS A 87 16.11 -9.89 -7.49
CA HIS A 87 15.59 -11.20 -7.91
C HIS A 87 15.00 -11.16 -9.32
N ASP A 88 15.13 -12.27 -10.03
CA ASP A 88 14.48 -12.53 -11.33
C ASP A 88 12.94 -12.67 -11.21
N GLN A 89 12.38 -12.48 -10.00
CA GLN A 89 10.97 -12.71 -9.69
C GLN A 89 10.03 -11.61 -10.24
N GLY A 90 10.56 -10.51 -10.76
CA GLY A 90 9.79 -9.50 -11.48
C GLY A 90 8.98 -8.55 -10.59
N TYR A 91 9.13 -8.62 -9.27
CA TYR A 91 8.53 -7.70 -8.30
C TYR A 91 9.54 -7.25 -7.24
N PRO A 92 9.36 -6.07 -6.61
CA PRO A 92 10.27 -5.58 -5.59
C PRO A 92 10.17 -6.41 -4.30
N CYS A 93 11.32 -6.81 -3.78
CA CYS A 93 11.45 -7.53 -2.52
C CYS A 93 12.71 -7.09 -1.76
N TRP A 94 12.71 -7.29 -0.44
CA TRP A 94 13.81 -6.94 0.45
C TRP A 94 14.10 -8.07 1.43
N PHE A 95 15.37 -8.21 1.83
CA PHE A 95 15.93 -9.12 2.86
C PHE A 95 15.86 -10.62 2.55
N GLY A 96 15.05 -11.04 1.58
CA GLY A 96 14.97 -12.41 1.11
C GLY A 96 13.76 -12.63 0.22
N GLU A 97 13.57 -13.87 -0.21
CA GLU A 97 12.35 -14.29 -0.89
C GLU A 97 11.17 -14.33 0.08
N VAL A 98 9.94 -14.27 -0.46
CA VAL A 98 8.71 -14.46 0.32
C VAL A 98 8.80 -15.74 1.15
N ASP A 99 8.38 -15.65 2.41
CA ASP A 99 8.48 -16.70 3.43
C ASP A 99 9.91 -17.08 3.87
N SER A 100 10.92 -16.27 3.54
CA SER A 100 12.29 -16.49 4.05
C SER A 100 12.32 -16.50 5.59
N PRO A 101 12.98 -17.50 6.22
CA PRO A 101 13.06 -17.58 7.68
C PRO A 101 13.92 -16.46 8.28
N THR A 102 14.81 -15.83 7.50
CA THR A 102 15.65 -14.71 7.94
C THR A 102 14.94 -13.36 7.87
N GLY A 103 13.70 -13.34 7.38
CA GLY A 103 12.93 -12.13 7.14
C GLY A 103 12.88 -11.76 5.67
N TRP A 104 11.80 -11.08 5.30
CA TRP A 104 11.51 -10.63 3.95
C TRP A 104 10.49 -9.49 3.99
N LEU A 105 10.49 -8.66 2.97
CA LEU A 105 9.39 -7.76 2.63
C LEU A 105 9.10 -7.86 1.14
N ASP A 106 7.85 -7.66 0.77
CA ASP A 106 7.41 -7.40 -0.59
C ASP A 106 6.49 -6.17 -0.64
N VAL A 107 6.11 -5.77 -1.85
CA VAL A 107 5.13 -4.71 -2.07
C VAL A 107 4.17 -5.05 -3.20
N SER A 108 2.89 -4.82 -2.96
CA SER A 108 1.84 -4.83 -3.98
C SER A 108 1.31 -3.43 -4.24
N VAL A 109 1.00 -3.14 -5.50
CA VAL A 109 0.27 -1.92 -5.89
C VAL A 109 -1.21 -2.22 -5.87
N GLU A 110 -1.94 -1.61 -4.94
CA GLU A 110 -3.39 -1.74 -4.83
C GLU A 110 -4.08 -0.42 -5.18
N PRO A 111 -5.36 -0.43 -5.60
CA PRO A 111 -6.12 0.81 -5.82
C PRO A 111 -6.16 1.73 -4.59
N SER A 112 -6.00 1.16 -3.39
CA SER A 112 -6.02 1.87 -2.11
C SER A 112 -4.64 2.27 -1.57
N GLY A 113 -3.55 1.99 -2.29
CA GLY A 113 -2.19 2.35 -1.88
C GLY A 113 -1.15 1.27 -2.18
N LEU A 114 0.08 1.49 -1.70
CA LEU A 114 1.15 0.51 -1.74
C LEU A 114 1.07 -0.36 -0.49
N LEU A 115 0.75 -1.65 -0.65
CA LEU A 115 0.71 -2.60 0.45
C LEU A 115 2.09 -3.24 0.61
N VAL A 116 2.74 -2.98 1.74
CA VAL A 116 3.99 -3.65 2.13
C VAL A 116 3.64 -4.76 3.12
N SER A 117 4.11 -5.96 2.83
CA SER A 117 3.91 -7.15 3.64
C SER A 117 5.22 -7.88 3.92
N GLY A 118 5.24 -8.64 5.01
CA GLY A 118 6.33 -9.56 5.31
C GLY A 118 6.64 -9.67 6.81
N ARG A 119 7.90 -9.95 7.12
CA ARG A 119 8.36 -10.15 8.50
C ARG A 119 9.81 -9.73 8.64
N LEU A 120 10.10 -8.87 9.61
CA LEU A 120 11.47 -8.42 9.91
C LEU A 120 11.71 -8.30 11.41
N PRO A 121 12.97 -8.38 11.89
CA PRO A 121 13.32 -7.90 13.22
C PRO A 121 12.82 -6.46 13.39
N ILE A 122 12.25 -6.13 14.55
CA ILE A 122 11.62 -4.82 14.78
C ILE A 122 12.54 -3.64 14.43
N SER A 123 13.83 -3.75 14.69
CA SER A 123 14.82 -2.72 14.37
C SER A 123 15.01 -2.53 12.86
N GLN A 124 15.00 -3.62 12.08
CA GLN A 124 15.09 -3.56 10.62
C GLN A 124 13.80 -2.98 10.02
N TRP A 125 12.64 -3.37 10.55
CA TRP A 125 11.36 -2.80 10.13
C TRP A 125 11.32 -1.28 10.33
N LEU A 126 11.65 -0.80 11.54
CA LEU A 126 11.63 0.63 11.84
C LEU A 126 12.59 1.43 10.96
N ALA A 127 13.78 0.88 10.68
CA ALA A 127 14.75 1.51 9.79
C ALA A 127 14.24 1.57 8.34
N TRP A 128 13.66 0.47 7.84
CA TRP A 128 13.11 0.39 6.49
C TRP A 128 11.90 1.32 6.31
N ASP A 129 10.94 1.28 7.25
CA ASP A 129 9.74 2.12 7.24
C ASP A 129 10.10 3.61 7.26
N SER A 130 11.05 4.01 8.11
CA SER A 130 11.52 5.40 8.14
C SER A 130 12.14 5.81 6.81
N ALA A 131 13.04 5.00 6.25
CA ALA A 131 13.70 5.29 4.99
C ALA A 131 12.70 5.40 3.82
N PHE A 132 11.71 4.52 3.79
CA PHE A 132 10.68 4.55 2.75
C PHE A 132 9.77 5.77 2.86
N ARG A 133 9.31 6.10 4.07
CA ARG A 133 8.51 7.31 4.30
C ARG A 133 9.28 8.58 3.95
N ASP A 134 10.53 8.70 4.38
CA ASP A 134 11.37 9.87 4.07
C ASP A 134 11.61 10.00 2.56
N ALA A 135 11.84 8.89 1.86
CA ALA A 135 11.98 8.88 0.41
C ALA A 135 10.69 9.29 -0.30
N LEU A 136 9.54 8.78 0.16
CA LEU A 136 8.23 9.13 -0.38
C LEU A 136 7.90 10.61 -0.11
N ASP A 137 8.16 11.14 1.08
CA ASP A 137 7.89 12.55 1.43
C ASP A 137 8.65 13.54 0.52
N GLY A 138 9.78 13.10 -0.07
CA GLY A 138 10.55 13.87 -1.05
C GLY A 138 9.99 13.86 -2.48
N THR A 139 8.87 13.20 -2.75
CA THR A 139 8.30 13.07 -4.10
C THR A 139 7.02 13.89 -4.29
N ASP A 140 6.69 14.16 -5.55
CA ASP A 140 5.43 14.78 -5.97
C ASP A 140 4.32 13.74 -6.23
N PHE A 141 4.46 12.52 -5.72
CA PHE A 141 3.51 11.45 -6.00
C PHE A 141 2.11 11.82 -5.52
N PRO A 142 1.07 11.55 -6.33
CA PRO A 142 -0.30 11.72 -5.89
C PRO A 142 -0.57 10.89 -4.64
N ARG A 143 -1.12 11.53 -3.60
CA ARG A 143 -1.43 10.90 -2.32
C ARG A 143 -2.89 10.47 -2.26
N ILE A 144 -3.13 9.41 -1.49
CA ILE A 144 -4.47 9.04 -1.06
C ILE A 144 -4.73 9.76 0.25
N ASP A 145 -5.84 10.49 0.30
CA ASP A 145 -6.36 11.03 1.55
C ASP A 145 -7.27 9.97 2.19
N TYR A 146 -6.83 9.40 3.30
CA TYR A 146 -7.63 8.43 4.04
C TYR A 146 -8.74 9.09 4.89
N GLY A 147 -8.80 10.43 4.93
CA GLY A 147 -9.94 11.17 5.49
C GLY A 147 -10.05 11.10 7.02
N TYR A 148 -8.96 10.88 7.75
CA TYR A 148 -8.95 11.01 9.20
C TYR A 148 -8.77 12.49 9.58
N GLU A 149 -9.89 13.19 9.81
CA GLU A 149 -9.94 14.50 10.49
C GLU A 149 -9.74 14.36 12.01
#